data_AF-A0A1M3I7L5-F1
#
_entry.id   AF-A0A1M3I7L5-F1
#
_cell.length_a   1.000
_cell.length_b   1.000
_cell.length_c   1.000
_cell.angle_alpha   90.00
_cell.angle_beta   90.00
_cell.angle_gamma   90.00
#
_symmetry.space_group_name_H-M   'P 1'
#
loop_
_entity.id
_entity.type
_entity.pdbx_description
1 polymer ?
#
loop_
_entity_poly.entity_id
_entity_poly.type
_entity_poly.pdbx_seq_one_letter_code
_entity_poly.pdbx_strand_id
1 'polypeptide(L)'
;SRRISDRLDALEEAGEDPIEGAYRLEVSSPGIDRPLTRPADFADWAGHEAKVALKEKRDGRLRFNGELAGIDAGIVTIFDKEGVEHKLPFDAIDTAKLVLTDKLIAATVPLSIEGADDMEEEGQD
;
A
#
# COMPACT_ATOMS: atom_id res chain seq x y z
N SER A 1 -6.15 1.16 -7.55
CA SER A 1 -7.12 0.36 -8.35
C SER A 1 -8.16 1.25 -9.00
N ARG A 2 -8.86 2.12 -8.25
CA ARG A 2 -9.92 2.99 -8.78
C ARG A 2 -9.52 3.78 -10.03
N ARG A 3 -8.37 4.46 -10.02
CA ARG A 3 -7.85 5.24 -11.17
C ARG A 3 -7.66 4.47 -12.48
N ILE A 4 -7.40 3.15 -12.42
CA ILE A 4 -7.28 2.33 -13.64
C ILE A 4 -8.68 1.94 -14.14
N SER A 5 -9.59 1.55 -13.25
CA SER A 5 -11.01 1.39 -13.60
C SER A 5 -11.59 2.68 -14.19
N ASP A 6 -11.38 3.82 -13.52
CA ASP A 6 -11.92 5.11 -13.96
C ASP A 6 -11.40 5.51 -15.35
N ARG A 7 -10.15 5.13 -15.70
CA ARG A 7 -9.57 5.41 -17.02
C ARG A 7 -10.09 4.44 -18.10
N LEU A 8 -10.34 3.19 -17.73
CA LEU A 8 -10.90 2.18 -18.65
C LEU A 8 -12.36 2.48 -18.96
N ASP A 9 -13.16 2.80 -17.93
CA ASP A 9 -14.56 3.23 -18.06
C ASP A 9 -14.68 4.44 -19.00
N ALA A 10 -13.75 5.38 -18.90
CA ALA A 10 -13.72 6.56 -19.77
C ALA A 10 -13.36 6.25 -21.25
N LEU A 11 -12.58 5.20 -21.51
CA LEU A 11 -12.24 4.77 -22.87
C LEU A 11 -13.38 3.95 -23.50
N GLU A 12 -14.02 3.07 -22.72
CA GLU A 12 -15.22 2.35 -23.15
C GLU A 12 -16.38 3.31 -23.45
N GLU A 13 -16.60 4.34 -22.62
CA GLU A 13 -17.61 5.37 -22.88
C GLU A 13 -17.26 6.26 -24.09
N ALA A 14 -15.97 6.40 -24.42
CA ALA A 14 -15.51 7.06 -25.64
C ALA A 14 -15.60 6.18 -26.90
N GLY A 15 -15.97 4.90 -26.76
CA GLY A 15 -16.13 3.96 -27.88
C GLY A 15 -14.82 3.40 -28.42
N GLU A 16 -13.69 3.63 -27.74
CA GLU A 16 -12.41 3.00 -28.02
C GLU A 16 -12.27 1.80 -27.08
N ASP A 17 -12.76 0.64 -27.50
CA ASP A 17 -12.49 -0.61 -26.79
C ASP A 17 -11.02 -1.02 -27.04
N PRO A 18 -10.13 -0.92 -26.03
CA PRO A 18 -8.70 -1.11 -26.27
C PRO A 18 -8.32 -2.59 -26.44
N ILE A 19 -9.28 -3.53 -26.36
CA ILE A 19 -9.01 -4.97 -26.39
C ILE A 19 -10.00 -5.67 -27.32
N GLU A 20 -9.52 -6.15 -28.47
CA GLU A 20 -10.32 -7.02 -29.34
C GLU A 20 -10.43 -8.44 -28.76
N GLY A 21 -11.61 -8.80 -28.23
CA GLY A 21 -11.94 -10.16 -27.78
C GLY A 21 -12.43 -10.27 -26.33
N ALA A 22 -12.89 -11.45 -25.92
CA ALA A 22 -13.40 -11.67 -24.57
C ALA A 22 -12.25 -11.74 -23.55
N TYR A 23 -12.10 -10.71 -22.73
CA TYR A 23 -11.14 -10.68 -21.64
C TYR A 23 -11.82 -10.84 -20.27
N ARG A 24 -11.06 -11.31 -19.27
CA ARG A 24 -11.47 -11.33 -17.86
C ARG A 24 -10.49 -10.48 -17.06
N LEU A 25 -10.92 -9.27 -16.73
CA LEU A 25 -10.13 -8.35 -15.94
C LEU A 25 -10.19 -8.74 -14.46
N GLU A 26 -9.10 -9.28 -13.93
CA GLU A 26 -8.93 -9.51 -12.49
C GLU A 26 -8.14 -8.36 -11.87
N VAL A 27 -8.83 -7.33 -11.39
CA VAL A 27 -8.19 -6.23 -10.64
C VAL A 27 -8.07 -6.65 -9.17
N SER A 28 -6.91 -7.17 -8.76
CA SER A 28 -6.60 -7.24 -7.34
C SER A 28 -6.39 -5.83 -6.79
N SER A 29 -6.98 -5.52 -5.64
CA SER A 29 -6.56 -4.35 -4.86
C SER A 29 -5.07 -4.50 -4.54
N PRO A 30 -4.25 -3.43 -4.64
CA PRO A 30 -2.90 -3.45 -4.07
C PRO A 30 -3.07 -3.83 -2.59
N GLY A 31 -2.45 -4.94 -2.18
CA GLY A 31 -2.80 -5.70 -0.97
C GLY A 31 -3.30 -4.84 0.19
N ILE A 32 -4.52 -5.15 0.64
CA ILE A 32 -5.38 -4.24 1.42
C ILE A 32 -4.76 -3.62 2.67
N ASP A 33 -3.76 -4.22 3.30
CA ASP A 33 -2.90 -3.55 4.28
C ASP A 33 -1.64 -4.42 4.40
N ARG A 34 -0.45 -3.90 4.08
CA ARG A 34 0.79 -4.70 4.24
C ARG A 34 1.07 -4.90 5.73
N PRO A 35 1.12 -6.15 6.24
CA PRO A 35 1.43 -6.38 7.64
C PRO A 35 2.90 -6.03 7.93
N LEU A 36 3.14 -5.32 9.02
CA LEU A 36 4.48 -5.02 9.54
C LEU A 36 4.76 -6.03 10.66
N THR A 37 5.62 -7.01 10.38
CA THR A 37 5.81 -8.16 11.28
C THR A 37 7.22 -8.24 11.85
N ARG A 38 8.21 -7.72 11.11
CA ARG A 38 9.62 -7.73 11.50
C ARG A 38 10.05 -6.30 11.85
N PRO A 39 11.02 -6.12 12.76
CA PRO A 39 11.62 -4.82 13.04
C PRO A 39 12.05 -4.06 11.78
N ALA A 40 12.70 -4.75 10.84
CA ALA A 40 13.13 -4.16 9.58
C ALA A 40 11.98 -3.52 8.77
N ASP A 41 10.79 -4.12 8.82
CA ASP A 41 9.62 -3.57 8.10
C ASP A 41 9.26 -2.18 8.65
N PHE A 42 9.44 -1.93 9.95
CA PHE A 42 9.13 -0.61 10.51
C PHE A 42 10.13 0.46 10.05
N ALA A 43 11.40 0.09 9.86
CA ALA A 43 12.41 1.00 9.33
C ALA A 43 12.19 1.26 7.82
N ASP A 44 11.94 0.22 7.04
CA ASP A 44 11.76 0.30 5.58
C ASP A 44 10.56 1.18 5.18
N TRP A 45 9.51 1.20 6.00
CA TRP A 45 8.27 1.92 5.73
C TRP A 45 8.11 3.20 6.56
N ALA A 46 9.21 3.75 7.08
CA ALA A 46 9.20 5.07 7.70
C ALA A 46 8.67 6.15 6.72
N GLY A 47 7.89 7.09 7.24
CA GLY A 47 7.17 8.12 6.49
C GLY A 47 5.84 7.64 5.87
N HIS A 48 5.40 6.40 6.08
CA HIS A 48 4.10 5.93 5.63
C HIS A 48 3.08 5.85 6.77
N GLU A 49 1.79 5.98 6.43
CA GLU A 49 0.72 5.84 7.42
C GLU A 49 0.54 4.36 7.82
N ALA A 50 0.50 4.11 9.12
CA ALA A 50 0.34 2.78 9.70
C ALA A 50 -0.73 2.77 10.79
N LYS A 51 -1.34 1.60 10.98
CA LYS A 51 -2.21 1.29 12.12
C LYS A 51 -1.52 0.24 12.98
N VAL A 52 -1.35 0.55 14.25
CA VAL A 52 -0.71 -0.31 15.25
C VAL A 52 -1.67 -0.55 16.40
N ALA A 53 -1.89 -1.81 16.74
CA ALA A 53 -2.61 -2.22 17.94
C ALA A 53 -1.64 -2.88 18.93
N LEU A 54 -1.78 -2.53 20.20
CA LEU A 54 -1.01 -3.12 21.29
C LEU A 54 -1.74 -4.32 21.90
N LYS A 55 -0.98 -5.20 22.54
CA LYS A 55 -1.51 -6.33 23.33
C LYS A 55 -2.27 -5.87 24.57
N GLU A 56 -1.77 -4.80 25.20
CA GLU A 56 -2.35 -4.19 26.40
C GLU A 56 -2.50 -2.68 26.21
N LYS A 57 -3.44 -2.08 26.96
CA LYS A 57 -3.65 -0.63 26.89
C LYS A 57 -2.42 0.09 27.43
N ARG A 58 -1.94 1.07 26.66
CA ARG A 58 -0.93 2.03 27.08
C ARG A 58 -1.54 3.42 27.00
N ASP A 59 -1.43 4.20 28.06
CA ASP A 59 -2.04 5.52 28.16
C ASP A 59 -3.56 5.49 27.88
N GLY A 60 -4.24 4.42 28.31
CA GLY A 60 -5.68 4.19 28.09
C GLY A 60 -6.07 3.81 26.65
N ARG A 61 -5.10 3.76 25.72
CA ARG A 61 -5.32 3.55 24.28
C ARG A 61 -4.74 2.19 23.84
N LEU A 62 -5.47 1.51 22.96
CA LEU A 62 -5.04 0.22 22.39
C LEU A 62 -4.55 0.37 20.94
N ARG A 63 -5.04 1.38 20.23
CA ARG A 63 -4.84 1.56 18.78
C ARG A 63 -4.26 2.93 18.47
N PHE A 64 -3.17 2.92 17.73
CA PHE A 64 -2.43 4.10 17.29
C PHE A 64 -2.46 4.12 15.76
N ASN A 65 -2.84 5.25 15.18
CA ASN A 65 -2.91 5.42 13.73
C ASN A 65 -2.20 6.72 13.39
N GLY A 66 -1.32 6.69 12.40
CA GLY A 66 -0.58 7.87 12.00
C GLY A 66 0.67 7.54 11.20
N GLU A 67 1.54 8.53 11.04
CA GLU A 67 2.78 8.38 10.28
C GLU A 67 3.81 7.60 11.10
N LEU A 68 4.35 6.54 10.50
CA LEU A 68 5.41 5.72 11.08
C LEU A 68 6.75 6.45 10.94
N ALA A 69 7.45 6.70 12.05
CA ALA A 69 8.78 7.32 12.00
C ALA A 69 9.92 6.29 11.89
N GLY A 70 9.62 5.01 12.15
CA GLY A 70 10.60 3.93 12.14
C GLY A 70 10.64 3.16 13.46
N ILE A 71 11.72 2.38 13.63
CA ILE A 71 12.05 1.69 14.87
C ILE A 71 13.50 1.99 15.27
N ASP A 72 13.73 2.27 16.54
CA ASP A 72 15.07 2.43 17.14
C ASP A 72 15.14 1.69 18.48
N ALA A 73 16.20 0.92 18.69
CA ALA A 73 16.41 0.14 19.91
C ALA A 73 15.17 -0.67 20.41
N GLY A 74 14.35 -1.19 19.48
CA GLY A 74 13.13 -1.94 19.80
C GLY A 74 11.89 -1.08 20.08
N ILE A 75 11.98 0.24 19.88
CA ILE A 75 10.89 1.19 20.07
C ILE A 75 10.41 1.69 18.71
N VAL A 76 9.17 1.39 18.37
CA VAL A 76 8.47 1.90 17.20
C VAL A 76 7.88 3.27 17.53
N THR A 77 8.11 4.25 16.66
CA THR A 77 7.58 5.61 16.85
C THR A 77 6.50 5.91 15.80
N ILE A 78 5.33 6.39 16.25
CA ILE A 78 4.24 6.87 15.38
C ILE A 78 3.83 8.29 15.77
N PHE A 79 3.60 9.14 14.78
CA PHE A 79 2.99 10.45 14.94
C PHE A 79 1.52 10.39 14.58
N ASP A 80 0.62 10.74 15.50
CA ASP A 80 -0.80 10.79 15.19
C ASP A 80 -1.17 11.99 14.28
N LYS A 81 -2.45 12.13 13.95
CA LYS A 81 -2.94 13.21 13.08
C LYS A 81 -2.75 14.62 13.67
N GLU A 82 -2.57 14.72 14.99
CA GLU A 82 -2.31 15.97 15.70
C GLU A 82 -0.80 16.23 15.83
N GLY A 83 0.04 15.34 15.32
CA GLY A 83 1.50 15.41 15.40
C GLY A 83 2.06 14.94 16.74
N VAL A 84 1.27 14.26 17.57
CA VAL A 84 1.71 13.75 18.87
C VAL A 84 2.55 12.49 18.67
N GLU A 85 3.74 12.48 19.26
CA GLU A 85 4.66 11.33 19.22
C GLU A 85 4.21 10.23 20.19
N HIS A 86 4.11 9.00 19.68
CA HIS A 86 3.84 7.79 20.46
C HIS A 86 4.97 6.79 20.31
N LYS A 87 5.60 6.43 21.43
CA LYS A 87 6.69 5.44 21.51
C LYS A 87 6.16 4.10 22.00
N LEU A 88 6.15 3.12 21.10
CA LEU A 88 5.54 1.81 21.28
C LEU A 88 6.64 0.73 21.27
N PRO A 89 6.86 -0.01 22.36
CA PRO A 89 7.77 -1.15 22.36
C PRO A 89 7.31 -2.18 21.34
N PHE A 90 8.21 -2.67 20.50
CA PHE A 90 7.91 -3.66 19.48
C PHE A 90 7.26 -4.92 20.08
N ASP A 91 7.76 -5.41 21.22
CA ASP A 91 7.21 -6.56 21.92
C ASP A 91 5.76 -6.37 22.43
N ALA A 92 5.34 -5.12 22.63
CA ALA A 92 3.99 -4.79 23.06
C ALA A 92 3.00 -4.70 21.88
N ILE A 93 3.48 -4.72 20.64
CA ILE A 93 2.63 -4.68 19.45
C ILE A 93 1.97 -6.05 19.24
N ASP A 94 0.66 -6.04 19.09
CA ASP A 94 -0.15 -7.21 18.73
C ASP A 94 -0.28 -7.32 17.20
N THR A 95 -0.71 -6.23 16.56
CA THR A 95 -0.83 -6.15 15.11
C THR A 95 -0.37 -4.80 14.59
N ALA A 96 0.29 -4.79 13.43
CA ALA A 96 0.68 -3.57 12.74
C ALA A 96 0.53 -3.76 11.23
N LYS A 97 0.01 -2.72 10.56
CA LYS A 97 -0.21 -2.76 9.12
C LYS A 97 -0.16 -1.37 8.49
N LEU A 98 0.35 -1.28 7.26
CA LEU A 98 0.34 -0.05 6.48
C LEU A 98 -1.06 0.28 5.99
N VAL A 99 -1.42 1.56 6.07
CA VAL A 99 -2.65 2.08 5.48
C VAL A 99 -2.42 2.36 4.01
N LEU A 100 -3.31 1.87 3.17
CA LEU A 100 -3.32 2.18 1.75
C LEU A 100 -3.53 3.68 1.54
N THR A 101 -2.47 4.36 1.14
CA THR A 101 -2.43 5.79 0.79
C THR A 101 -1.85 5.95 -0.62
N ASP A 102 -2.11 7.07 -1.29
CA ASP A 102 -1.51 7.35 -2.61
C ASP A 102 0.03 7.32 -2.56
N LYS A 103 0.62 7.74 -1.43
CA LYS A 103 2.07 7.66 -1.17
C LYS A 103 2.57 6.21 -1.13
N LEU A 104 1.81 5.30 -0.51
CA LEU A 104 2.14 3.88 -0.49
C LEU A 104 2.00 3.25 -1.88
N ILE A 105 0.98 3.63 -2.64
CA ILE A 105 0.80 3.18 -4.02
C ILE A 105 2.01 3.58 -4.85
N ALA A 106 2.42 4.85 -4.82
CA ALA A 106 3.58 5.35 -5.56
C ALA A 106 4.89 4.62 -5.19
N ALA A 107 5.12 4.31 -3.91
CA ALA A 107 6.33 3.62 -3.45
C ALA A 107 6.37 2.11 -3.79
N THR A 108 5.23 1.52 -4.15
CA THR A 108 5.11 0.08 -4.46
C THR A 108 4.88 -0.20 -5.94
N VAL A 109 4.76 0.84 -6.78
CA VAL A 109 4.72 0.65 -8.24
C VAL A 109 6.13 0.19 -8.70
N PRO A 110 6.27 -0.96 -9.37
CA PRO A 110 7.52 -1.28 -10.02
C PRO A 110 7.84 -0.22 -11.09
N LEU A 111 9.03 0.37 -11.00
CA LEU A 111 9.59 1.17 -12.10
C LEU A 111 9.72 0.25 -13.32
N SER A 112 9.20 0.72 -14.45
CA SER A 112 9.25 0.12 -15.79
C SER A 112 8.18 -0.95 -16.11
N ILE A 113 7.19 -0.50 -16.88
CA ILE A 113 6.35 -1.31 -17.78
C ILE A 113 7.00 -1.36 -19.19
N GLU A 114 8.25 -0.89 -19.33
CA GLU A 114 9.05 -0.81 -20.58
C GLU A 114 9.49 -2.18 -21.15
N GLY A 115 8.64 -3.20 -21.05
CA GLY A 115 8.83 -4.48 -21.72
C GLY A 115 7.53 -5.11 -22.23
N ALA A 116 6.41 -4.37 -22.19
CA ALA A 116 5.13 -4.82 -22.72
C ALA A 116 4.84 -4.10 -24.05
N ASP A 117 5.72 -4.21 -25.04
CA ASP A 117 5.46 -3.64 -26.38
C ASP A 117 6.14 -4.37 -27.55
N ASP A 118 6.54 -5.64 -27.41
CA ASP A 118 6.93 -6.45 -28.57
C ASP A 118 6.08 -7.72 -28.65
N MET A 119 4.92 -7.61 -29.29
CA MET A 119 4.32 -8.73 -30.01
C MET A 119 4.48 -8.43 -31.50
N GLU A 120 5.57 -8.93 -32.07
CA GLU A 120 5.76 -8.98 -33.53
C GLU A 120 4.65 -9.84 -34.17
N GLU A 121 4.08 -9.31 -35.25
CA GLU A 121 3.07 -9.95 -36.09
C GLU A 121 3.57 -11.27 -36.72
N GLU A 122 2.70 -12.28 -36.82
CA GLU A 122 2.71 -13.14 -38.00
C GLU A 122 1.31 -13.15 -38.62
N GLY A 123 1.18 -12.44 -39.73
CA GLY A 123 0.08 -12.65 -40.66
C GLY A 123 0.16 -14.04 -41.29
N GLN A 124 -0.98 -14.61 -41.63
CA GLN A 124 -1.08 -15.70 -42.58
C GLN A 124 -2.46 -15.71 -43.26
N ASP A 125 -2.40 -15.56 -44.58
CA ASP A 125 -3.39 -15.68 -45.66
C ASP A 125 -4.78 -16.26 -45.36
#